data_AF-A0A3N5WXD5-F1
#
_entry.id   AF-A0A3N5WXD5-F1
#
_cell.length_a   1.000
_cell.length_b   1.000
_cell.length_c   1.000
_cell.angle_alpha   90.00
_cell.angle_beta   90.00
_cell.angle_gamma   90.00
#
_symmetry.space_group_name_H-M   'P 1'
#
loop_
_entity.id
_entity.type
_entity.pdbx_description
1 polymer ?
#
loop_
_entity_poly.entity_id
_entity_poly.type
_entity_poly.pdbx_seq_one_letter_code
_entity_poly.pdbx_strand_id
1 'polypeptide(L)'
;TDKGVPAALVMATTRSILRTAAERLVSPGAVLEQANNNLCPDIPPNMFVTCLYALLEPSTGKVIFANAGHNLPYQRTRAGVVELRARGMPLGLMPEMPYEEKEAYLSPGDQIILYSDGLIEAHNPSGEMFSFPRLRDILGRPACANEMIPCMLSELADFTGSDWEQEDDVTFVSLARDPEPTPDIPGPGQTPEPAEPSAWVSLGERQLGSFSIASQPGNERQAMDQVSEAVAQLNLPAPLLERLKTAVAEATMNAMEHGNHYQSDLPVEIEVILTENAPGKTAPDESRAGPSRQLVVRIRDYGGSQIIPQSEAPDLDAKLAGLQSPRGWGLFLIKNMVDELQVTSDETHHTVELILHLEREA
;
A
#
# COMPACT_ATOMS: atom_id res chain seq x y z
N THR A 1 -6.03 11.36 18.48
CA THR A 1 -7.04 12.32 19.01
C THR A 1 -8.34 12.08 18.27
N ASP A 2 -8.91 10.88 18.40
CA ASP A 2 -9.57 10.29 17.23
C ASP A 2 -11.10 10.20 17.31
N LYS A 3 -11.73 10.92 18.25
CA LYS A 3 -13.17 10.81 18.46
C LYS A 3 -13.83 12.10 18.93
N GLY A 4 -15.12 12.20 18.64
CA GLY A 4 -15.99 13.26 19.14
C GLY A 4 -15.97 14.53 18.29
N VAL A 5 -16.29 15.66 18.91
CA VAL A 5 -16.58 16.93 18.21
C VAL A 5 -15.43 17.41 17.30
N PRO A 6 -14.14 17.35 17.70
CA PRO A 6 -13.04 17.79 16.83
C PRO A 6 -12.90 16.95 15.56
N ALA A 7 -12.91 15.61 15.68
CA ALA A 7 -12.83 14.70 14.53
C ALA A 7 -14.03 14.90 13.58
N ALA A 8 -15.24 15.07 14.14
CA ALA A 8 -16.45 15.34 13.34
C ALA A 8 -16.37 16.67 12.57
N LEU A 9 -15.78 17.72 13.16
CA LEU A 9 -15.56 19.01 12.49
C LEU A 9 -14.53 18.89 11.36
N VAL A 10 -13.43 18.17 11.58
CA VAL A 10 -12.43 17.88 10.56
C VAL A 10 -13.02 17.06 9.41
N MET A 11 -13.83 16.04 9.72
CA MET A 11 -14.56 15.25 8.72
C MET A 11 -15.52 16.12 7.90
N ALA A 12 -16.33 16.96 8.55
CA ALA A 12 -17.28 17.85 7.88
C ALA A 12 -16.58 18.86 6.95
N THR A 13 -15.45 19.41 7.41
CA THR A 13 -14.61 20.32 6.63
C THR A 13 -14.00 19.61 5.43
N THR A 14 -13.38 18.45 5.66
CA THR A 14 -12.74 17.64 4.60
C THR A 14 -13.75 17.23 3.54
N ARG A 15 -14.94 16.76 3.95
CA ARG A 15 -16.03 16.43 3.03
C ARG A 15 -16.46 17.62 2.18
N SER A 16 -16.54 18.82 2.77
CA SER A 16 -16.93 20.05 2.05
C SER A 16 -15.85 20.47 1.04
N ILE A 17 -14.58 20.38 1.43
CA ILE A 17 -13.43 20.64 0.56
C ILE A 17 -13.41 19.64 -0.62
N LEU A 18 -13.53 18.33 -0.33
CA LEU A 18 -13.55 17.28 -1.34
C LEU A 18 -14.69 17.47 -2.35
N ARG A 19 -15.90 17.78 -1.89
CA ARG A 19 -17.03 18.07 -2.79
C ARG A 19 -16.74 19.27 -3.70
N THR A 20 -16.14 20.31 -3.16
CA THR A 20 -15.79 21.52 -3.92
C THR A 20 -14.69 21.25 -4.95
N ALA A 21 -13.68 20.47 -4.58
CA ALA A 21 -12.60 20.07 -5.49
C ALA A 21 -13.10 19.15 -6.61
N ALA A 22 -13.97 18.20 -6.27
CA ALA A 22 -14.58 17.26 -7.21
C ALA A 22 -15.45 17.93 -8.30
N GLU A 23 -16.07 19.08 -8.02
CA GLU A 23 -16.85 19.82 -9.02
C GLU A 23 -15.99 20.44 -10.13
N ARG A 24 -14.68 20.63 -9.87
CA ARG A 24 -13.76 21.36 -10.76
C ARG A 24 -12.75 20.47 -11.47
N LEU A 25 -12.47 19.30 -10.91
CA LEU A 25 -11.40 18.41 -11.34
C LEU A 25 -11.95 17.00 -11.62
N VAL A 26 -11.39 16.34 -12.64
CA VAL A 26 -11.82 15.00 -13.07
C VAL A 26 -10.83 13.92 -12.63
N SER A 27 -9.64 14.30 -12.18
CA SER A 27 -8.57 13.37 -11.77
C SER A 27 -8.63 13.16 -10.24
N PRO A 28 -8.81 11.91 -9.74
CA PRO A 28 -8.77 11.60 -8.31
C PRO A 28 -7.56 12.16 -7.57
N GLY A 29 -6.37 12.03 -8.16
CA GLY A 29 -5.12 12.53 -7.60
C GLY A 29 -5.11 14.06 -7.47
N ALA A 30 -5.55 14.77 -8.51
CA ALA A 30 -5.68 16.23 -8.48
C ALA A 30 -6.74 16.71 -7.48
N VAL A 31 -7.84 15.96 -7.32
CA VAL A 31 -8.87 16.24 -6.30
C VAL A 31 -8.27 16.12 -4.89
N LEU A 32 -7.53 15.05 -4.62
CA LEU A 32 -6.88 14.84 -3.33
C LEU A 32 -5.77 15.87 -3.07
N GLU A 33 -4.97 16.23 -4.07
CA GLU A 33 -3.94 17.27 -3.96
C GLU A 33 -4.55 18.62 -3.60
N GLN A 34 -5.59 19.04 -4.33
CA GLN A 34 -6.29 20.28 -4.05
C GLN A 34 -6.97 20.25 -2.68
N ALA A 35 -7.54 19.11 -2.29
CA ALA A 35 -8.15 18.95 -0.99
C ALA A 35 -7.12 19.05 0.14
N ASN A 36 -5.96 18.40 -0.03
CA ASN A 36 -4.84 18.47 0.90
C ASN A 36 -4.34 19.91 1.06
N ASN A 37 -4.13 20.63 -0.04
CA ASN A 37 -3.65 22.02 -0.01
C ASN A 37 -4.63 22.99 0.65
N ASN A 38 -5.93 22.72 0.55
CA ASN A 38 -6.96 23.50 1.23
C ASN A 38 -7.14 23.10 2.69
N LEU A 39 -6.89 21.84 3.05
CA LEU A 39 -7.07 21.32 4.40
C LEU A 39 -5.86 21.62 5.30
N CYS A 40 -4.64 21.50 4.76
CA CYS A 40 -3.38 21.61 5.52
C CYS A 40 -3.22 22.91 6.33
N PRO A 41 -3.68 24.10 5.86
CA PRO A 41 -3.60 25.33 6.65
C PRO A 41 -4.55 25.37 7.86
N ASP A 42 -5.67 24.67 7.77
CA ASP A 42 -6.80 24.78 8.72
C ASP A 42 -6.93 23.55 9.63
N ILE A 43 -6.26 22.44 9.31
CA ILE A 43 -6.31 21.24 10.12
C ILE A 43 -5.60 21.48 11.46
N PRO A 44 -6.19 21.06 12.61
CA PRO A 44 -5.52 21.20 13.89
C PRO A 44 -4.14 20.53 13.90
N PRO A 45 -3.16 21.07 14.65
CA PRO A 45 -1.87 20.42 14.81
C PRO A 45 -2.04 18.97 15.27
N ASN A 46 -1.23 18.07 14.72
CA ASN A 46 -1.25 16.63 15.03
C ASN A 46 -2.53 15.87 14.61
N MET A 47 -3.32 16.42 13.68
CA MET A 47 -4.41 15.71 13.02
C MET A 47 -4.13 15.56 11.53
N PHE A 48 -4.67 14.51 10.93
CA PHE A 48 -4.63 14.24 9.50
C PHE A 48 -5.92 13.52 9.11
N VAL A 49 -6.16 13.33 7.82
CA VAL A 49 -7.32 12.59 7.33
C VAL A 49 -6.88 11.56 6.31
N THR A 50 -7.20 10.29 6.56
CA THR A 50 -7.07 9.27 5.52
C THR A 50 -8.25 9.37 4.55
N CYS A 51 -7.98 9.23 3.25
CA CYS A 51 -9.04 9.33 2.25
C CYS A 51 -8.75 8.46 1.04
N LEU A 52 -9.72 7.69 0.58
CA LEU A 52 -9.70 7.09 -0.74
C LEU A 52 -10.73 7.78 -1.62
N TYR A 53 -10.29 8.21 -2.80
CA TYR A 53 -11.16 8.84 -3.79
C TYR A 53 -11.17 8.00 -5.07
N ALA A 54 -12.35 7.62 -5.53
CA ALA A 54 -12.52 6.80 -6.72
C ALA A 54 -13.63 7.35 -7.62
N LEU A 55 -13.39 7.29 -8.93
CA LEU A 55 -14.34 7.60 -9.98
C LEU A 55 -14.65 6.33 -10.76
N LEU A 56 -15.92 5.98 -10.81
CA LEU A 56 -16.42 4.89 -11.64
C LEU A 56 -17.01 5.47 -12.93
N GLU A 57 -16.58 4.95 -14.07
CA GLU A 57 -17.29 5.06 -15.34
C GLU A 57 -18.26 3.86 -15.49
N PRO A 58 -19.58 4.03 -15.27
CA PRO A 58 -20.48 2.87 -15.16
C PRO A 58 -20.64 2.08 -16.46
N SER A 59 -20.49 2.74 -17.61
CA SER A 59 -20.61 2.11 -18.93
C SER A 59 -19.51 1.09 -19.18
N THR A 60 -18.28 1.39 -18.79
CA THR A 60 -17.11 0.53 -19.03
C THR A 60 -16.77 -0.32 -17.80
N GLY A 61 -17.15 0.13 -16.60
CA GLY A 61 -16.69 -0.42 -15.33
C GLY A 61 -15.29 0.04 -14.95
N LYS A 62 -14.71 1.00 -15.69
CA LYS A 62 -13.40 1.56 -15.36
C LYS A 62 -13.49 2.35 -14.06
N VAL A 63 -12.61 2.04 -13.12
CA VAL A 63 -12.44 2.75 -11.86
C VAL A 63 -11.08 3.41 -11.87
N ILE A 64 -11.03 4.73 -11.75
CA ILE A 64 -9.79 5.47 -11.51
C ILE A 64 -9.81 5.89 -10.05
N PHE A 65 -8.74 5.63 -9.31
CA PHE A 65 -8.69 5.93 -7.89
C PHE A 65 -7.33 6.45 -7.45
N ALA A 66 -7.34 7.20 -6.36
CA ALA A 66 -6.16 7.66 -5.66
C ALA A 66 -6.37 7.46 -4.15
N ASN A 67 -5.28 7.25 -3.42
CA ASN A 67 -5.32 6.94 -2.00
C ASN A 67 -4.43 7.89 -1.20
N ALA A 68 -5.01 8.61 -0.25
CA ALA A 68 -4.34 9.45 0.75
C ALA A 68 -4.23 8.69 2.07
N GLY A 69 -3.41 7.64 2.10
CA GLY A 69 -3.09 6.87 3.31
C GLY A 69 -4.25 6.10 3.95
N HIS A 70 -5.35 5.91 3.22
CA HIS A 70 -6.47 5.07 3.65
C HIS A 70 -6.18 3.58 3.45
N ASN A 71 -6.93 2.72 4.14
CA ASN A 71 -6.83 1.29 3.95
C ASN A 71 -7.07 0.88 2.50
N LEU A 72 -6.27 -0.08 2.03
CA LEU A 72 -6.32 -0.55 0.65
C LEU A 72 -7.65 -1.27 0.39
N PRO A 73 -8.44 -0.85 -0.60
CA PRO A 73 -9.67 -1.55 -0.92
C PRO A 73 -9.35 -2.88 -1.59
N TYR A 74 -10.25 -3.84 -1.40
CA TYR A 74 -10.16 -5.15 -2.03
C TYR A 74 -11.08 -5.23 -3.24
N GLN A 75 -10.58 -5.76 -4.35
CA GLN A 75 -11.39 -6.20 -5.47
C GLN A 75 -11.55 -7.73 -5.42
N ARG A 76 -12.80 -8.17 -5.35
CA ARG A 76 -13.20 -9.56 -5.50
C ARG A 76 -13.56 -9.82 -6.95
N THR A 77 -12.88 -10.79 -7.54
CA THR A 77 -13.09 -11.27 -8.91
C THR A 77 -13.38 -12.77 -8.92
N ARG A 78 -13.70 -13.33 -10.08
CA ARG A 78 -13.78 -14.80 -10.26
C ARG A 78 -12.45 -15.51 -10.00
N ALA A 79 -11.32 -14.83 -10.18
CA ALA A 79 -9.99 -15.39 -9.98
C ALA A 79 -9.52 -15.35 -8.51
N GLY A 80 -10.19 -14.55 -7.67
CA GLY A 80 -9.85 -14.37 -6.26
C GLY A 80 -9.96 -12.93 -5.82
N VAL A 81 -9.34 -12.63 -4.67
CA VAL A 81 -9.36 -11.32 -4.03
C VAL A 81 -7.99 -10.66 -4.22
N VAL A 82 -7.98 -9.42 -4.72
CA VAL A 82 -6.77 -8.62 -4.93
C VAL A 82 -6.89 -7.27 -4.24
N GLU A 83 -5.76 -6.70 -3.83
CA GLU A 83 -5.70 -5.36 -3.24
C GLU A 83 -5.51 -4.31 -4.32
N LEU A 84 -6.32 -3.26 -4.27
CA LEU A 84 -6.19 -2.10 -5.16
C LEU A 84 -5.24 -1.10 -4.52
N ARG A 85 -3.99 -1.11 -4.98
CA ARG A 85 -2.90 -0.32 -4.41
C ARG A 85 -2.74 0.98 -5.18
N ALA A 86 -2.85 2.11 -4.48
CA ALA A 86 -2.40 3.42 -4.91
C ALA A 86 -1.68 4.09 -3.73
N ARG A 87 -0.65 4.88 -4.00
CA ARG A 87 0.14 5.57 -2.98
C ARG A 87 -0.31 7.00 -2.77
N GLY A 88 -0.17 7.45 -1.53
CA GLY A 88 -0.29 8.85 -1.15
C GLY A 88 -0.31 9.01 0.37
N MET A 89 0.15 10.16 0.85
CA MET A 89 0.18 10.47 2.27
C MET A 89 -1.19 10.95 2.76
N PRO A 90 -1.59 10.68 4.01
CA PRO A 90 -2.82 11.24 4.55
C PRO A 90 -2.90 12.76 4.38
N LEU A 91 -4.12 13.25 4.14
CA LEU A 91 -4.40 14.67 3.92
C LEU A 91 -4.07 15.47 5.19
N GLY A 92 -3.54 16.67 5.01
CA GLY A 92 -3.25 17.61 6.10
C GLY A 92 -1.89 17.40 6.79
N LEU A 93 -1.13 16.36 6.42
CA LEU A 93 0.22 16.13 6.97
C LEU A 93 1.26 17.10 6.40
N MET A 94 1.26 17.28 5.08
CA MET A 94 2.21 18.15 4.38
C MET A 94 1.52 18.78 3.17
N PRO A 95 1.75 20.08 2.89
CA PRO A 95 1.22 20.72 1.69
C PRO A 95 1.91 20.19 0.42
N GLU A 96 1.29 20.42 -0.73
CA GLU A 96 1.84 20.15 -2.07
C GLU A 96 2.22 18.67 -2.33
N MET A 97 1.51 17.75 -1.67
CA MET A 97 1.71 16.31 -1.85
C MET A 97 1.00 15.78 -3.10
N PRO A 98 1.70 15.10 -4.02
CA PRO A 98 1.08 14.42 -5.14
C PRO A 98 0.45 13.09 -4.70
N TYR A 99 -0.64 12.71 -5.36
CA TYR A 99 -1.37 11.48 -5.12
C TYR A 99 -1.33 10.59 -6.36
N GLU A 100 -0.90 9.34 -6.19
CA GLU A 100 -0.82 8.38 -7.29
C GLU A 100 -2.22 7.99 -7.76
N GLU A 101 -2.42 7.99 -9.08
CA GLU A 101 -3.62 7.46 -9.69
C GLU A 101 -3.39 6.06 -10.23
N LYS A 102 -4.33 5.17 -9.96
CA LYS A 102 -4.36 3.83 -10.53
C LYS A 102 -5.71 3.54 -11.13
N GLU A 103 -5.72 2.57 -12.03
CA GLU A 103 -6.91 2.08 -12.70
C GLU A 103 -7.21 0.66 -12.26
N ALA A 104 -8.49 0.37 -12.08
CA ALA A 104 -9.03 -0.97 -11.93
C ALA A 104 -10.23 -1.11 -12.87
N TYR A 105 -10.56 -2.35 -13.22
CA TYR A 105 -11.74 -2.65 -14.05
C TYR A 105 -12.69 -3.52 -13.26
N LEU A 106 -13.89 -3.01 -13.02
CA LEU A 106 -14.98 -3.72 -12.39
C LEU A 106 -15.77 -4.47 -13.47
N SER A 107 -15.45 -5.75 -13.66
CA SER A 107 -16.16 -6.60 -14.62
C SER A 107 -17.54 -6.97 -14.09
N PRO A 108 -18.51 -7.37 -14.94
CA PRO A 108 -19.78 -7.89 -14.48
C PRO A 108 -19.61 -9.07 -13.50
N GLY A 109 -20.19 -8.94 -12.30
CA GLY A 109 -20.06 -9.89 -11.20
C GLY A 109 -18.88 -9.64 -10.25
N ASP A 110 -17.98 -8.71 -10.57
CA ASP A 110 -16.91 -8.29 -9.67
C ASP A 110 -17.44 -7.32 -8.61
N GLN A 111 -16.70 -7.20 -7.50
CA GLN A 111 -17.01 -6.30 -6.41
C GLN A 111 -15.76 -5.60 -5.90
N ILE A 112 -15.88 -4.32 -5.55
CA ILE A 112 -14.87 -3.57 -4.79
C ILE A 112 -15.41 -3.28 -3.40
N ILE A 113 -14.61 -3.54 -2.39
CA ILE A 113 -14.94 -3.36 -0.99
C ILE A 113 -13.98 -2.32 -0.40
N LEU A 114 -14.54 -1.23 0.11
CA LEU A 114 -13.85 -0.22 0.89
C LEU A 114 -14.31 -0.32 2.35
N TYR A 115 -13.39 -0.05 3.27
CA TYR A 115 -13.63 -0.17 4.70
C TYR A 115 -12.74 0.79 5.50
N SER A 116 -13.21 1.24 6.66
CA SER A 116 -12.38 1.96 7.65
C SER A 116 -11.55 1.00 8.52
N ASP A 117 -10.49 1.52 9.12
CA ASP A 117 -9.63 0.87 10.13
C ASP A 117 -10.39 0.33 11.34
N GLY A 118 -11.47 0.98 11.76
CA GLY A 118 -12.32 0.44 12.83
C GLY A 118 -12.77 -1.02 12.62
N LEU A 119 -12.77 -1.53 11.36
CA LEU A 119 -12.96 -2.95 11.08
C LEU A 119 -11.75 -3.81 11.48
N ILE A 120 -10.57 -3.50 10.94
CA ILE A 120 -9.38 -4.36 11.08
C ILE A 120 -8.80 -4.30 12.49
N GLU A 121 -9.06 -3.22 13.20
CA GLU A 121 -8.66 -2.97 14.58
C GLU A 121 -9.70 -3.44 15.62
N ALA A 122 -10.87 -3.92 15.19
CA ALA A 122 -11.86 -4.45 16.12
C ALA A 122 -11.30 -5.65 16.89
N HIS A 123 -11.48 -5.67 18.22
CA HIS A 123 -10.99 -6.72 19.09
C HIS A 123 -12.07 -7.75 19.46
N ASN A 124 -11.67 -9.01 19.58
CA ASN A 124 -12.49 -10.06 20.19
C ASN A 124 -12.37 -10.06 21.74
N PRO A 125 -13.15 -10.87 22.48
CA PRO A 125 -13.08 -10.92 23.94
C PRO A 125 -11.73 -11.37 24.51
N SER A 126 -10.88 -11.99 23.68
CA SER A 126 -9.50 -12.37 24.04
C SER A 126 -8.49 -11.25 23.78
N GLY A 127 -8.92 -10.12 23.20
CA GLY A 127 -8.06 -8.99 22.82
C GLY A 127 -7.33 -9.18 21.49
N GLU A 128 -7.74 -10.11 20.63
CA GLU A 128 -7.14 -10.29 19.30
C GLU A 128 -7.87 -9.40 18.28
N MET A 129 -7.12 -8.77 17.38
CA MET A 129 -7.66 -7.93 16.29
C MET A 129 -8.30 -8.74 15.17
N PHE A 130 -9.28 -8.16 14.48
CA PHE A 130 -9.92 -8.75 13.30
C PHE A 130 -8.90 -9.01 12.19
N SER A 131 -8.04 -8.04 11.90
CA SER A 131 -6.87 -8.11 11.00
C SER A 131 -7.13 -8.29 9.49
N PHE A 132 -6.17 -7.85 8.67
CA PHE A 132 -6.22 -7.99 7.21
C PHE A 132 -6.30 -9.44 6.70
N PRO A 133 -5.54 -10.42 7.26
CA PRO A 133 -5.61 -11.81 6.79
C PRO A 133 -7.02 -12.40 6.90
N ARG A 134 -7.75 -12.11 7.97
CA ARG A 134 -9.14 -12.56 8.17
C ARG A 134 -10.08 -11.94 7.16
N LEU A 135 -9.97 -10.62 6.96
CA LEU A 135 -10.76 -9.90 5.95
C LEU A 135 -10.56 -10.53 4.57
N ARG A 136 -9.31 -10.76 4.16
CA ARG A 136 -9.00 -11.38 2.87
C ARG A 136 -9.60 -12.78 2.72
N ASP A 137 -9.56 -13.58 3.79
CA ASP A 137 -10.17 -14.92 3.80
C ASP A 137 -11.69 -14.85 3.60
N ILE A 138 -12.38 -13.98 4.37
CA ILE A 138 -13.84 -13.80 4.28
C ILE A 138 -14.25 -13.36 2.88
N LEU A 139 -13.56 -12.37 2.29
CA LEU A 139 -13.83 -11.90 0.94
C LEU A 139 -13.65 -13.00 -0.13
N GLY A 140 -12.80 -13.99 0.14
CA GLY A 140 -12.60 -15.16 -0.71
C GLY A 140 -13.74 -16.18 -0.66
N ARG A 141 -14.61 -16.13 0.35
CA ARG A 141 -15.67 -17.12 0.56
C ARG A 141 -16.83 -16.90 -0.44
N PRO A 142 -17.31 -17.95 -1.15
CA PRO A 142 -18.45 -17.84 -2.06
C PRO A 142 -19.74 -17.36 -1.38
N ALA A 143 -19.95 -17.67 -0.10
CA ALA A 143 -21.14 -17.30 0.65
C ALA A 143 -21.36 -15.79 0.76
N CYS A 144 -20.28 -15.00 0.74
CA CYS A 144 -20.34 -13.54 0.90
C CYS A 144 -20.50 -12.80 -0.44
N ALA A 145 -20.54 -13.53 -1.56
CA ALA A 145 -20.59 -12.97 -2.91
C ALA A 145 -21.86 -12.14 -3.20
N ASN A 146 -23.02 -12.59 -2.72
CA ASN A 146 -24.30 -12.00 -3.09
C ASN A 146 -24.77 -10.94 -2.07
N GLU A 147 -24.33 -11.06 -0.82
CA GLU A 147 -24.73 -10.18 0.30
C GLU A 147 -23.48 -9.79 1.10
N MET A 148 -22.54 -9.10 0.45
CA MET A 148 -21.22 -8.78 1.03
C MET A 148 -21.32 -8.01 2.34
N ILE A 149 -22.10 -6.92 2.38
CA ILE A 149 -22.24 -6.11 3.60
C ILE A 149 -22.89 -6.93 4.74
N PRO A 150 -24.05 -7.61 4.54
CA PRO A 150 -24.61 -8.48 5.58
C PRO A 150 -23.66 -9.58 6.06
N CYS A 151 -22.93 -10.25 5.16
CA CYS A 151 -21.92 -11.23 5.55
C CYS A 151 -20.83 -10.59 6.44
N MET A 152 -20.27 -9.45 6.02
CA MET A 152 -19.21 -8.75 6.77
C MET A 152 -19.69 -8.32 8.16
N LEU A 153 -20.92 -7.83 8.28
CA LEU A 153 -21.51 -7.47 9.57
C LEU A 153 -21.71 -8.69 10.47
N SER A 154 -22.13 -9.82 9.90
CA SER A 154 -22.27 -11.08 10.65
C SER A 154 -20.92 -11.59 11.14
N GLU A 155 -19.91 -11.66 10.27
CA GLU A 155 -18.57 -12.12 10.63
C GLU A 155 -17.92 -11.20 11.68
N LEU A 156 -18.16 -9.89 11.60
CA LEU A 156 -17.71 -8.94 12.62
C LEU A 156 -18.39 -9.23 13.96
N ALA A 157 -19.72 -9.35 13.99
CA ALA A 157 -20.47 -9.62 15.22
C ALA A 157 -20.10 -10.97 15.85
N ASP A 158 -19.93 -12.01 15.03
CA ASP A 158 -19.50 -13.34 15.49
C ASP A 158 -18.08 -13.32 16.06
N PHE A 159 -17.19 -12.49 15.48
CA PHE A 159 -15.82 -12.33 15.94
C PHE A 159 -15.73 -11.55 17.26
N THR A 160 -16.43 -10.43 17.37
CA THR A 160 -16.36 -9.53 18.53
C THR A 160 -17.18 -10.04 19.71
N GLY A 161 -18.21 -10.84 19.45
CA GLY A 161 -19.09 -11.40 20.47
C GLY A 161 -20.18 -10.43 20.94
N SER A 162 -21.08 -10.92 21.81
CA SER A 162 -22.28 -10.20 22.26
C SER A 162 -22.00 -8.99 23.15
N ASP A 163 -20.85 -8.98 23.81
CA ASP A 163 -20.47 -7.96 24.80
C ASP A 163 -19.55 -6.88 24.18
N TRP A 164 -19.45 -6.86 22.85
CA TRP A 164 -18.63 -5.89 22.14
C TRP A 164 -19.17 -4.47 22.30
N GLU A 165 -18.35 -3.60 22.89
CA GLU A 165 -18.52 -2.16 22.79
C GLU A 165 -17.68 -1.67 21.61
N GLN A 166 -18.31 -1.01 20.64
CA GLN A 166 -17.64 -0.53 19.44
C GLN A 166 -16.56 0.50 19.79
N GLU A 167 -15.30 0.09 19.65
CA GLU A 167 -14.12 0.89 19.97
C GLU A 167 -13.85 1.98 18.95
N ASP A 168 -14.20 1.77 17.67
CA ASP A 168 -14.03 2.71 16.56
C ASP A 168 -15.14 2.69 15.49
N ASP A 169 -15.27 3.77 14.73
CA ASP A 169 -16.29 3.91 13.68
C ASP A 169 -16.02 2.92 12.52
N VAL A 170 -16.93 1.97 12.35
CA VAL A 170 -16.85 0.96 11.27
C VAL A 170 -17.70 1.40 10.09
N THR A 171 -17.05 1.61 8.95
CA THR A 171 -17.70 1.95 7.69
C THR A 171 -17.39 0.90 6.63
N PHE A 172 -18.42 0.49 5.88
CA PHE A 172 -18.29 -0.37 4.71
C PHE A 172 -18.91 0.29 3.49
N VAL A 173 -18.22 0.21 2.36
CA VAL A 173 -18.80 0.55 1.05
C VAL A 173 -18.52 -0.60 0.10
N SER A 174 -19.58 -1.21 -0.43
CA SER A 174 -19.49 -2.24 -1.46
C SER A 174 -19.97 -1.67 -2.78
N LEU A 175 -19.11 -1.74 -3.80
CA LEU A 175 -19.43 -1.41 -5.17
C LEU A 175 -19.46 -2.71 -5.99
N ALA A 176 -20.64 -3.11 -6.44
CA ALA A 176 -20.82 -4.30 -7.26
C ALA A 176 -21.27 -3.91 -8.66
N ARG A 177 -20.77 -4.61 -9.69
CA ARG A 177 -21.35 -4.53 -11.03
C ARG A 177 -22.20 -5.77 -11.25
N ASP A 178 -23.47 -5.57 -11.57
CA ASP A 178 -24.38 -6.67 -11.82
C ASP A 178 -23.85 -7.57 -12.97
N PRO A 179 -24.03 -8.89 -12.87
CA PRO A 179 -23.70 -9.78 -13.97
C PRO A 179 -24.52 -9.39 -15.20
N GLU A 180 -23.90 -9.37 -16.38
CA GLU A 180 -24.67 -9.26 -17.61
C GLU A 180 -25.61 -10.47 -17.72
N PRO A 181 -26.87 -10.28 -18.15
CA PRO A 181 -27.76 -11.40 -18.43
C PRO A 181 -27.11 -12.26 -19.51
N THR A 182 -26.70 -13.47 -19.14
CA THR A 182 -26.08 -14.42 -20.05
C THR A 182 -27.07 -14.78 -21.16
N PRO A 183 -26.76 -14.60 -22.45
CA PRO A 183 -27.45 -15.33 -23.49
C PRO A 183 -27.15 -16.82 -23.33
N ASP A 184 -28.19 -17.65 -23.39
CA ASP A 184 -28.10 -19.11 -23.33
C ASP A 184 -27.17 -19.64 -24.44
N ILE A 185 -26.05 -20.26 -24.05
CA ILE A 185 -25.19 -21.03 -24.95
C ILE A 185 -24.97 -22.44 -24.34
N PRO A 186 -25.20 -23.54 -25.09
CA PRO A 186 -25.06 -24.90 -24.54
C PRO A 186 -23.62 -25.43 -24.56
N GLY A 187 -23.19 -25.98 -23.41
CA GLY A 187 -22.33 -27.16 -23.20
C GLY A 187 -20.84 -27.14 -23.63
N PRO A 188 -19.87 -27.41 -22.73
CA PRO A 188 -18.45 -27.50 -23.09
C PRO A 188 -18.05 -28.89 -23.63
N GLY A 189 -17.32 -28.89 -24.75
CA GLY A 189 -16.50 -30.00 -25.23
C GLY A 189 -15.07 -29.91 -24.70
N GLN A 190 -14.60 -31.03 -24.17
CA GLN A 190 -13.25 -31.51 -23.81
C GLN A 190 -12.01 -30.59 -23.90
N THR A 191 -11.23 -30.71 -22.81
CA THR A 191 -9.87 -30.26 -22.46
C THR A 191 -8.76 -30.59 -23.48
N PRO A 192 -7.59 -29.94 -23.39
CA PRO A 192 -6.47 -30.58 -22.66
C PRO A 192 -5.53 -29.64 -21.87
N GLU A 193 -5.09 -30.13 -20.70
CA GLU A 193 -3.76 -29.92 -20.08
C GLU A 193 -2.79 -31.02 -20.59
N PRO A 194 -1.44 -30.99 -20.38
CA PRO A 194 -0.64 -30.11 -19.51
C PRO A 194 0.66 -29.55 -20.16
N ALA A 195 1.34 -28.62 -19.49
CA ALA A 195 2.78 -28.37 -19.72
C ALA A 195 3.51 -27.96 -18.42
N GLU A 196 4.63 -28.62 -18.15
CA GLU A 196 5.51 -28.45 -17.00
C GLU A 196 6.21 -27.07 -16.93
N PRO A 197 6.72 -26.64 -15.76
CA PRO A 197 7.39 -25.36 -15.62
C PRO A 197 8.78 -25.40 -16.28
N SER A 198 8.98 -24.59 -17.32
CA SER A 198 10.29 -24.38 -17.93
C SER A 198 11.01 -23.19 -17.33
N ALA A 199 12.33 -23.36 -17.17
CA ALA A 199 13.28 -22.50 -16.50
C ALA A 199 13.32 -21.05 -17.05
N TRP A 200 13.45 -20.09 -16.14
CA TRP A 200 13.71 -18.70 -16.47
C TRP A 200 15.20 -18.53 -16.81
N VAL A 201 15.48 -17.88 -17.94
CA VAL A 201 16.79 -17.33 -18.27
C VAL A 201 16.81 -15.91 -17.72
N SER A 202 17.58 -15.65 -16.66
CA SER A 202 17.79 -14.31 -16.11
C SER A 202 18.55 -13.45 -17.13
N LEU A 203 17.88 -12.42 -17.67
CA LEU A 203 18.50 -11.33 -18.42
C LEU A 203 18.67 -10.14 -17.48
N GLY A 204 19.93 -9.79 -17.20
CA GLY A 204 20.41 -8.44 -16.90
C GLY A 204 20.03 -7.81 -15.55
N GLU A 205 20.60 -8.28 -14.45
CA GLU A 205 20.79 -7.42 -13.28
C GLU A 205 21.98 -6.50 -13.53
N ARG A 206 21.77 -5.18 -13.45
CA ARG A 206 22.83 -4.18 -13.50
C ARG A 206 22.95 -3.51 -12.14
N GLN A 207 24.04 -3.79 -11.44
CA GLN A 207 24.38 -3.09 -10.20
C GLN A 207 24.77 -1.63 -10.49
N LEU A 208 24.07 -0.69 -9.88
CA LEU A 208 24.31 0.75 -9.95
C LEU A 208 25.21 1.23 -8.80
N GLY A 209 25.17 0.55 -7.67
CA GLY A 209 26.03 0.82 -6.51
C GLY A 209 25.98 -0.31 -5.48
N SER A 210 27.06 -0.46 -4.71
CA SER A 210 27.06 -1.26 -3.48
C SER A 210 28.01 -0.60 -2.48
N PHE A 211 27.55 -0.43 -1.26
CA PHE A 211 28.26 0.27 -0.21
C PHE A 211 27.82 -0.22 1.17
N SER A 212 28.63 0.14 2.17
CA SER A 212 28.48 -0.29 3.56
C SER A 212 28.52 0.94 4.46
N ILE A 213 27.56 1.04 5.37
CA ILE A 213 27.38 2.20 6.24
C ILE A 213 27.44 1.75 7.70
N ALA A 214 28.28 2.41 8.50
CA ALA A 214 28.40 2.10 9.92
C ALA A 214 27.07 2.35 10.64
N SER A 215 26.63 1.41 11.48
CA SER A 215 25.37 1.51 12.22
C SER A 215 25.44 2.53 13.36
N GLN A 216 25.32 3.81 13.03
CA GLN A 216 25.32 4.92 13.99
C GLN A 216 24.15 5.86 13.68
N PRO A 217 23.47 6.41 14.71
CA PRO A 217 22.42 7.38 14.50
C PRO A 217 22.89 8.57 13.66
N GLY A 218 22.13 8.95 12.62
CA GLY A 218 22.47 10.03 11.69
C GLY A 218 23.11 9.54 10.38
N ASN A 219 23.63 8.31 10.33
CA ASN A 219 24.25 7.76 9.13
C ASN A 219 23.23 7.33 8.06
N GLU A 220 21.93 7.33 8.36
CA GLU A 220 20.88 7.20 7.35
C GLU A 220 20.96 8.30 6.28
N ARG A 221 21.49 9.48 6.62
CA ARG A 221 21.76 10.57 5.64
C ARG A 221 22.81 10.18 4.62
N GLN A 222 23.85 9.47 5.05
CA GLN A 222 24.87 8.93 4.15
C GLN A 222 24.26 7.91 3.18
N ALA A 223 23.28 7.11 3.63
CA ALA A 223 22.56 6.18 2.78
C ALA A 223 21.74 6.89 1.71
N MET A 224 21.02 7.95 2.08
CA MET A 224 20.28 8.78 1.13
C MET A 224 21.19 9.36 0.05
N ASP A 225 22.31 9.96 0.45
CA ASP A 225 23.24 10.62 -0.46
C ASP A 225 23.86 9.60 -1.44
N GLN A 226 24.29 8.44 -0.95
CA GLN A 226 24.91 7.40 -1.78
C GLN A 226 23.91 6.71 -2.72
N VAL A 227 22.67 6.44 -2.29
CA VAL A 227 21.63 5.94 -3.20
C VAL A 227 21.30 7.00 -4.24
N SER A 228 21.15 8.27 -3.84
CA SER A 228 20.86 9.37 -4.76
C SER A 228 21.95 9.53 -5.83
N GLU A 229 23.22 9.36 -5.46
CA GLU A 229 24.34 9.37 -6.40
C GLU A 229 24.31 8.15 -7.33
N ALA A 230 24.04 6.95 -6.80
CA ALA A 230 23.97 5.72 -7.58
C ALA A 230 22.85 5.75 -8.65
N VAL A 231 21.72 6.40 -8.35
CA VAL A 231 20.59 6.52 -9.29
C VAL A 231 20.63 7.78 -10.14
N ALA A 232 21.63 8.66 -9.98
CA ALA A 232 21.70 9.94 -10.69
C ALA A 232 21.65 9.77 -12.22
N GLN A 233 22.25 8.71 -12.75
CA GLN A 233 22.25 8.39 -14.18
C GLN A 233 20.88 7.97 -14.73
N LEU A 234 19.93 7.62 -13.86
CA LEU A 234 18.56 7.26 -14.25
C LEU A 234 17.66 8.49 -14.47
N ASN A 235 18.10 9.69 -14.08
CA ASN A 235 17.32 10.93 -14.18
C ASN A 235 15.89 10.81 -13.64
N LEU A 236 15.73 10.21 -12.45
CA LEU A 236 14.41 10.03 -11.84
C LEU A 236 13.71 11.40 -11.63
N PRO A 237 12.38 11.49 -11.82
CA PRO A 237 11.61 12.68 -11.46
C PRO A 237 11.86 13.09 -10.01
N ALA A 238 11.98 14.39 -9.74
CA ALA A 238 12.32 14.90 -8.40
C ALA A 238 11.42 14.33 -7.27
N PRO A 239 10.08 14.22 -7.43
CA PRO A 239 9.23 13.61 -6.41
C PRO A 239 9.54 12.13 -6.15
N LEU A 240 9.91 11.37 -7.19
CA LEU A 240 10.27 9.96 -7.06
C LEU A 240 11.62 9.79 -6.36
N LEU A 241 12.58 10.67 -6.67
CA LEU A 241 13.89 10.69 -6.03
C LEU A 241 13.80 11.01 -4.53
N GLU A 242 13.01 12.02 -4.15
CA GLU A 242 12.82 12.36 -2.73
C GLU A 242 12.12 11.23 -1.96
N ARG A 243 11.10 10.59 -2.55
CA ARG A 243 10.46 9.40 -1.98
C ARG A 243 11.43 8.24 -1.77
N LEU A 244 12.27 7.97 -2.76
CA LEU A 244 13.30 6.94 -2.67
C LEU A 244 14.28 7.25 -1.53
N LYS A 245 14.77 8.49 -1.43
CA LYS A 245 15.66 8.91 -0.34
C LYS A 245 15.02 8.69 1.01
N THR A 246 13.77 9.11 1.21
CA THR A 246 13.09 8.90 2.49
C THR A 246 12.89 7.43 2.81
N ALA A 247 12.48 6.60 1.84
CA ALA A 247 12.34 5.15 2.06
C ALA A 247 13.68 4.48 2.44
N VAL A 248 14.77 4.89 1.79
CA VAL A 248 16.13 4.41 2.10
C VAL A 248 16.56 4.84 3.50
N ALA A 249 16.29 6.09 3.88
CA ALA A 249 16.63 6.58 5.22
C ALA A 249 15.91 5.78 6.31
N GLU A 250 14.59 5.59 6.16
CA GLU A 250 13.78 4.83 7.10
C GLU A 250 14.21 3.36 7.17
N ALA A 251 14.45 2.72 6.03
CA ALA A 251 14.88 1.32 5.99
C ALA A 251 16.28 1.14 6.60
N THR A 252 17.18 2.08 6.32
CA THR A 252 18.53 2.09 6.91
C THR A 252 18.48 2.33 8.42
N MET A 253 17.65 3.27 8.88
CA MET A 253 17.47 3.52 10.31
C MET A 253 16.92 2.29 11.03
N ASN A 254 15.95 1.58 10.43
CA ASN A 254 15.43 0.33 10.98
C ASN A 254 16.51 -0.76 11.06
N ALA A 255 17.30 -0.92 10.00
CA ALA A 255 18.44 -1.85 9.96
C ALA A 255 19.46 -1.52 11.07
N MET A 256 19.74 -0.23 11.32
CA MET A 256 20.64 0.19 12.39
C MET A 256 20.05 -0.02 13.78
N GLU A 257 18.80 0.36 14.02
CA GLU A 257 18.17 0.32 15.35
C GLU A 257 17.74 -1.08 15.77
N HIS A 258 17.08 -1.79 14.86
CA HIS A 258 16.43 -3.07 15.14
C HIS A 258 17.27 -4.26 14.72
N GLY A 259 17.96 -4.17 13.59
CA GLY A 259 18.86 -5.24 13.13
C GLY A 259 20.18 -5.26 13.89
N ASN A 260 20.95 -4.18 13.76
CA ASN A 260 22.32 -4.07 14.27
C ASN A 260 22.42 -3.49 15.69
N HIS A 261 21.32 -3.00 16.27
CA HIS A 261 21.27 -2.36 17.59
C HIS A 261 22.33 -1.25 17.78
N TYR A 262 22.60 -0.48 16.73
CA TYR A 262 23.61 0.58 16.66
C TYR A 262 25.03 0.14 17.04
N GLN A 263 25.37 -1.13 16.81
CA GLN A 263 26.74 -1.62 16.93
C GLN A 263 27.55 -1.17 15.71
N SER A 264 28.52 -0.29 15.91
CA SER A 264 29.36 0.26 14.82
C SER A 264 30.10 -0.79 14.01
N ASP A 265 30.32 -1.96 14.60
CA ASP A 265 31.11 -3.07 14.09
C ASP A 265 30.28 -3.92 13.10
N LEU A 266 28.95 -3.77 13.15
CA LEU A 266 27.98 -4.38 12.24
C LEU A 266 27.46 -3.30 11.30
N PRO A 267 27.95 -3.21 10.06
CA PRO A 267 27.45 -2.22 9.12
C PRO A 267 26.08 -2.61 8.55
N VAL A 268 25.37 -1.63 8.00
CA VAL A 268 24.26 -1.85 7.08
C VAL A 268 24.83 -1.93 5.67
N GLU A 269 24.53 -3.01 4.95
CA GLU A 269 24.94 -3.20 3.56
C GLU A 269 23.82 -2.75 2.63
N ILE A 270 24.15 -1.94 1.63
CA ILE A 270 23.17 -1.39 0.68
C ILE A 270 23.62 -1.68 -0.74
N GLU A 271 22.73 -2.28 -1.53
CA GLU A 271 22.93 -2.54 -2.95
C GLU A 271 21.83 -1.85 -3.75
N VAL A 272 22.20 -1.18 -4.85
CA VAL A 272 21.27 -0.54 -5.78
C VAL A 272 21.38 -1.28 -7.10
N ILE A 273 20.29 -1.92 -7.52
CA ILE A 273 20.24 -2.84 -8.65
C ILE A 273 19.16 -2.38 -9.62
N LEU A 274 19.46 -2.33 -10.90
CA LEU A 274 18.49 -2.14 -11.97
C LEU A 274 18.25 -3.50 -12.63
N THR A 275 17.01 -3.98 -12.63
CA THR A 275 16.60 -5.21 -13.31
C THR A 275 15.80 -4.86 -14.56
N GLU A 276 16.05 -5.60 -15.66
CA GLU A 276 15.29 -5.47 -16.91
C GLU A 276 14.63 -6.80 -17.26
N ASN A 277 13.32 -6.93 -17.01
CA ASN A 277 12.59 -8.15 -17.35
C ASN A 277 12.15 -8.10 -18.81
N ALA A 278 12.41 -9.16 -19.58
CA ALA A 278 11.88 -9.30 -20.93
C ALA A 278 10.33 -9.39 -20.91
N PRO A 279 9.63 -8.89 -21.94
CA PRO A 279 8.17 -8.97 -21.99
C PRO A 279 7.69 -10.43 -21.95
N GLY A 280 6.83 -10.73 -20.98
CA GLY A 280 6.28 -12.07 -20.75
C GLY A 280 5.32 -12.49 -21.87
N LYS A 281 5.47 -13.70 -22.39
CA LYS A 281 4.47 -14.32 -23.29
C LYS A 281 3.43 -15.08 -22.46
N THR A 282 2.50 -14.37 -21.80
CA THR A 282 1.31 -15.01 -21.19
C THR A 282 0.08 -14.10 -21.23
N ALA A 283 -0.25 -13.58 -22.40
CA ALA A 283 -1.63 -13.19 -22.76
C ALA A 283 -1.73 -13.05 -24.29
N PRO A 284 -2.86 -13.41 -24.94
CA PRO A 284 -3.00 -13.30 -26.40
C PRO A 284 -2.91 -11.87 -26.95
N ASP A 285 -2.90 -10.84 -26.09
CA ASP A 285 -3.02 -9.43 -26.49
C ASP A 285 -1.80 -8.55 -26.14
N GLU A 286 -0.72 -9.11 -25.56
CA GLU A 286 0.45 -8.33 -25.11
C GLU A 286 1.59 -8.25 -26.14
N SER A 287 1.29 -8.18 -27.43
CA SER A 287 2.30 -8.00 -28.48
C SER A 287 2.88 -6.57 -28.58
N ARG A 288 2.72 -5.74 -27.53
CA ARG A 288 3.24 -4.36 -27.41
C ARG A 288 3.89 -3.99 -26.07
N ALA A 289 4.09 -4.94 -25.16
CA ALA A 289 4.83 -4.67 -23.92
C ALA A 289 6.36 -4.68 -24.20
N GLY A 290 7.05 -3.59 -23.85
CA GLY A 290 8.51 -3.57 -23.80
C GLY A 290 9.02 -4.18 -22.49
N PRO A 291 10.35 -4.31 -22.28
CA PRO A 291 10.88 -4.82 -21.03
C PRO A 291 10.48 -3.93 -19.83
N SER A 292 10.09 -4.53 -18.71
CA SER A 292 9.81 -3.78 -17.46
C SER A 292 11.12 -3.54 -16.70
N ARG A 293 11.36 -2.28 -16.33
CA ARG A 293 12.55 -1.88 -15.58
C ARG A 293 12.18 -1.71 -14.11
N GLN A 294 12.91 -2.36 -13.21
CA GLN A 294 12.74 -2.18 -11.78
C GLN A 294 14.06 -1.70 -11.17
N LEU A 295 13.95 -0.71 -10.28
CA LEU A 295 15.03 -0.30 -9.40
C LEU A 295 14.82 -1.00 -8.06
N VAL A 296 15.79 -1.80 -7.64
CA VAL A 296 15.78 -2.52 -6.36
C VAL A 296 16.87 -1.92 -5.49
N VAL A 297 16.50 -1.41 -4.31
CA VAL A 297 17.46 -1.06 -3.26
C VAL A 297 17.38 -2.10 -2.16
N ARG A 298 18.40 -2.93 -2.05
CA ARG A 298 18.51 -3.99 -1.04
C ARG A 298 19.29 -3.45 0.15
N ILE A 299 18.74 -3.58 1.34
CA ILE A 299 19.31 -3.11 2.61
C ILE A 299 19.40 -4.30 3.54
N ARG A 300 20.61 -4.64 3.97
CA ARG A 300 20.89 -5.84 4.78
C ARG A 300 21.50 -5.46 6.13
N ASP A 301 20.97 -6.04 7.19
CA ASP A 301 21.50 -5.96 8.55
C ASP A 301 21.93 -7.34 9.06
N TYR A 302 22.48 -7.41 10.28
CA TYR A 302 22.98 -8.62 10.92
C TYR A 302 22.05 -9.16 12.04
N GLY A 303 20.74 -8.93 11.94
CA GLY A 303 19.76 -9.26 12.98
C GLY A 303 19.11 -10.66 12.92
N GLY A 304 19.46 -11.49 11.92
CA GLY A 304 18.68 -12.62 11.38
C GLY A 304 18.05 -13.67 12.33
N SER A 305 18.43 -13.72 13.60
CA SER A 305 17.81 -14.62 14.59
C SER A 305 16.57 -14.05 15.31
N GLN A 306 16.23 -12.77 15.10
CA GLN A 306 15.07 -12.14 15.74
C GLN A 306 13.83 -12.16 14.82
N ILE A 307 12.65 -12.38 15.40
CA ILE A 307 11.38 -12.23 14.66
C ILE A 307 11.19 -10.73 14.43
N ILE A 308 11.21 -10.30 13.16
CA ILE A 308 10.79 -8.94 12.79
C ILE A 308 9.34 -8.79 13.25
N PRO A 309 9.01 -7.84 14.14
CA PRO A 309 7.63 -7.62 14.55
C PRO A 309 6.79 -7.40 13.28
N GLN A 310 5.67 -8.12 13.16
CA GLN A 310 4.68 -7.73 12.15
C GLN A 310 4.33 -6.27 12.44
N SER A 311 4.51 -5.41 11.44
CA SER A 311 4.02 -4.04 11.52
C SER A 311 2.51 -4.10 11.67
N GLU A 312 2.03 -3.93 12.90
CA GLU A 312 0.73 -3.31 13.12
C GLU A 312 0.76 -1.95 12.41
N ALA A 313 -0.36 -1.55 11.82
CA ALA A 313 -0.50 -0.17 11.38
C ALA A 313 -0.24 0.69 12.63
N PRO A 314 0.73 1.61 12.60
CA PRO A 314 0.95 2.46 13.76
C PRO A 314 -0.34 3.22 14.02
N ASP A 315 -0.82 3.19 15.27
CA ASP A 315 -1.84 4.10 15.77
C ASP A 315 -1.29 5.53 15.62
N LEU A 316 -1.57 6.10 14.45
CA LEU A 316 -0.99 7.34 13.97
C LEU A 316 -1.42 8.49 14.90
N ASP A 317 -2.64 8.38 15.43
CA ASP A 317 -3.28 9.28 16.36
C ASP A 317 -2.64 9.27 17.76
N ALA A 318 -2.26 8.11 18.29
CA ALA A 318 -1.53 8.01 19.55
C ALA A 318 -0.08 8.49 19.42
N LYS A 319 0.58 8.26 18.28
CA LYS A 319 1.97 8.70 18.06
C LYS A 319 2.08 10.21 17.84
N LEU A 320 1.18 10.80 17.07
CA LEU A 320 1.14 12.26 16.86
C LEU A 320 0.71 13.02 18.13
N ALA A 321 -0.10 12.40 18.99
CA ALA A 321 -0.43 12.93 20.32
C ALA A 321 0.72 12.78 21.34
N GLY A 322 1.84 12.16 20.97
CA GLY A 322 2.97 11.88 21.87
C GLY A 322 2.67 10.81 22.93
N LEU A 323 1.57 10.08 22.78
CA LEU A 323 1.13 9.01 23.68
C LEU A 323 1.79 7.66 23.38
N GLN A 324 2.31 7.50 22.16
CA GLN A 324 3.17 6.39 21.75
C GLN A 324 4.50 6.89 21.23
N SER A 325 5.56 6.09 21.42
CA SER A 325 6.89 6.40 20.91
C SER A 325 6.88 6.49 19.37
N PRO A 326 7.64 7.43 18.76
CA PRO A 326 7.83 7.49 17.29
C PRO A 326 8.45 6.21 16.70
N ARG A 327 8.99 5.32 17.54
CA ARG A 327 9.52 4.02 17.13
C ARG A 327 8.44 3.18 16.42
N GLY A 328 8.78 2.57 15.28
CA GLY A 328 7.88 1.72 14.49
C GLY A 328 7.08 2.42 13.38
N TRP A 329 7.38 3.68 13.02
CA TRP A 329 6.83 4.32 11.82
C TRP A 329 7.46 3.80 10.51
N GLY A 330 8.72 3.36 10.57
CA GLY A 330 9.54 3.19 9.38
C GLY A 330 8.95 2.22 8.36
N LEU A 331 8.50 1.03 8.76
CA LEU A 331 7.96 0.05 7.81
C LEU A 331 6.65 0.52 7.15
N PHE A 332 5.82 1.25 7.89
CA PHE A 332 4.59 1.85 7.35
C PHE A 332 4.89 2.97 6.34
N LEU A 333 5.85 3.85 6.66
CA LEU A 333 6.30 4.91 5.75
C LEU A 333 6.91 4.31 4.48
N ILE A 334 7.80 3.32 4.63
CA ILE A 334 8.44 2.63 3.51
C ILE A 334 7.40 2.00 2.58
N LYS A 335 6.41 1.26 3.12
CA LYS A 335 5.34 0.62 2.33
C LYS A 335 4.54 1.63 1.49
N ASN A 336 4.41 2.87 1.94
CA ASN A 336 3.72 3.93 1.20
C ASN A 336 4.64 4.68 0.22
N MET A 337 5.96 4.49 0.30
CA MET A 337 6.95 5.16 -0.54
C MET A 337 7.42 4.30 -1.73
N VAL A 338 7.41 2.97 -1.64
CA VAL A 338 7.95 2.03 -2.66
C VAL A 338 6.87 1.16 -3.34
N ASP A 339 7.14 0.59 -4.53
CA ASP A 339 6.17 -0.24 -5.29
C ASP A 339 5.95 -1.58 -4.62
N GLU A 340 7.04 -2.24 -4.25
CA GLU A 340 7.00 -3.47 -3.48
C GLU A 340 8.04 -3.40 -2.37
N LEU A 341 7.68 -3.99 -1.24
CA LEU A 341 8.57 -4.18 -0.10
C LEU A 341 8.68 -5.68 0.14
N GLN A 342 9.85 -6.24 -0.11
CA GLN A 342 10.12 -7.63 0.25
C GLN A 342 11.04 -7.65 1.47
N VAL A 343 10.68 -8.49 2.43
CA VAL A 343 11.48 -8.68 3.65
C VAL A 343 11.79 -10.15 3.75
N THR A 344 13.08 -10.49 3.76
CA THR A 344 13.57 -11.85 3.93
C THR A 344 14.53 -11.89 5.11
N SER A 345 14.57 -13.03 5.80
CA SER A 345 15.46 -13.25 6.94
C SER A 345 16.16 -14.59 6.78
N ASP A 346 17.47 -14.60 6.98
CA ASP A 346 18.28 -15.81 7.11
C ASP A 346 18.85 -15.91 8.55
N GLU A 347 19.62 -16.95 8.86
CA GLU A 347 20.18 -17.15 10.23
C GLU A 347 21.06 -15.99 10.72
N THR A 348 21.54 -15.16 9.80
CA THR A 348 22.56 -14.14 10.02
C THR A 348 22.09 -12.73 9.70
N HIS A 349 21.11 -12.55 8.81
CA HIS A 349 20.74 -11.23 8.29
C HIS A 349 19.24 -11.06 8.10
N HIS A 350 18.74 -9.84 8.30
CA HIS A 350 17.50 -9.39 7.68
C HIS A 350 17.82 -8.60 6.43
N THR A 351 17.04 -8.83 5.38
CA THR A 351 17.17 -8.16 4.08
C THR A 351 15.85 -7.50 3.75
N VAL A 352 15.88 -6.18 3.57
CA VAL A 352 14.76 -5.37 3.11
C VAL A 352 15.04 -4.94 1.67
N GLU A 353 14.18 -5.34 0.75
CA GLU A 353 14.24 -4.93 -0.65
C GLU A 353 13.15 -3.89 -0.93
N LEU A 354 13.60 -2.70 -1.30
CA LEU A 354 12.79 -1.59 -1.76
C LEU A 354 12.72 -1.67 -3.28
N ILE A 355 11.57 -2.03 -3.84
CA ILE A 355 11.41 -2.20 -5.28
C ILE A 355 10.61 -1.01 -5.82
N LEU A 356 11.13 -0.34 -6.84
CA LEU A 356 10.48 0.74 -7.57
C LEU A 356 10.31 0.34 -9.04
N HIS A 357 9.12 0.53 -9.59
CA HIS A 357 8.83 0.28 -11.00
C HIS A 357 9.08 1.56 -11.80
N LEU A 358 10.05 1.51 -12.71
CA LEU A 358 10.37 2.63 -13.58
C LEU A 358 9.45 2.53 -14.82
N GLU A 359 8.33 3.23 -14.78
CA GLU A 359 7.42 3.33 -15.93
C GLU A 359 8.10 4.04 -17.12
N ARG A 360 7.64 3.71 -18.34
CA ARG A 360 8.13 4.28 -19.61
C ARG A 360 8.06 5.80 -19.58
N GLU A 361 9.18 6.48 -19.81
CA GLU A 361 9.11 7.77 -20.53
C GLU A 361 8.53 7.48 -21.92
N ALA A 362 7.40 8.12 -22.22
CA ALA A 362 6.69 8.00 -23.50
C ALA A 362 7.45 8.64 -24.66
#